data_AF-A0A5P2DSD2-F1
#
_entry.id   AF-A0A5P2DSD2-F1
#
_cell.length_a   1.000
_cell.length_b   1.000
_cell.length_c   1.000
_cell.angle_alpha   90.00
_cell.angle_beta   90.00
_cell.angle_gamma   90.00
#
_symmetry.space_group_name_H-M   'P 1'
#
loop_
_entity.id
_entity.type
_entity.pdbx_description
1 polymer ?
#
loop_
_entity_poly.entity_id
_entity_poly.type
_entity_poly.pdbx_seq_one_letter_code
_entity_poly.pdbx_strand_id
1 'polypeptide(L)'
;MVGSMESRNLGADDYASIHGAGRALAGRHGGVFTINAMLESWASFVEDVEDGFDAQGAFEYDHDLRCRDWLAEAWPMLTEAVRSLRGGELKELDARYLAATAALEGVGAERAEPGGGRWWRYRRPRLVEDTYGTGLPFGW
;
A
#
# COMPACT_ATOMS: atom_id res chain seq x y z
N MET A 1 6.71 -4.27 35.04
CA MET A 1 6.32 -5.65 34.66
C MET A 1 6.43 -5.72 33.15
N VAL A 2 7.59 -6.14 32.66
CA VAL A 2 7.88 -6.26 31.23
C VAL A 2 7.31 -7.60 30.79
N GLY A 3 6.18 -7.58 30.09
CA GLY A 3 5.71 -8.77 29.38
C GLY A 3 6.66 -9.01 28.22
N SER A 4 7.38 -10.13 28.24
CA SER A 4 8.10 -10.62 27.06
C SER A 4 7.14 -10.59 25.87
N MET A 5 7.44 -9.72 24.91
CA MET A 5 6.88 -9.81 23.57
C MET A 5 7.52 -11.06 22.95
N GLU A 6 6.99 -12.23 23.31
CA GLU A 6 7.40 -13.47 22.68
C GLU A 6 7.21 -13.28 21.18
N SER A 7 8.31 -13.33 20.45
CA SER A 7 8.29 -13.50 19.00
C SER A 7 7.60 -14.83 18.72
N ARG A 8 6.26 -14.82 18.64
CA ARG A 8 5.48 -15.98 18.20
C ARG A 8 5.97 -16.33 16.81
N ASN A 9 6.68 -17.45 16.71
CA ASN A 9 6.95 -18.05 15.41
C ASN A 9 5.61 -18.35 14.75
N LEU A 10 5.49 -17.95 13.48
CA LEU A 10 4.32 -18.26 12.67
C LEU A 10 4.18 -19.78 12.53
N GLY A 11 2.96 -20.27 12.69
CA GLY A 11 2.61 -21.68 12.56
C GLY A 11 2.21 -22.06 11.12
N ALA A 12 1.92 -23.34 10.90
CA ALA A 12 1.51 -23.85 9.59
C ALA A 12 0.26 -23.14 9.05
N ASP A 13 -0.73 -22.86 9.91
CA ASP A 13 -1.96 -22.16 9.54
C ASP A 13 -1.70 -20.71 9.10
N ASP A 14 -0.72 -20.05 9.71
CA ASP A 14 -0.30 -18.70 9.35
C ASP A 14 0.28 -18.68 7.93
N TYR A 15 1.22 -19.58 7.64
CA TYR A 15 1.76 -19.73 6.29
C TYR A 15 0.70 -20.16 5.27
N ALA A 16 -0.21 -21.06 5.65
CA ALA A 16 -1.31 -21.47 4.80
C ALA A 16 -2.24 -20.30 4.44
N SER A 17 -2.51 -19.39 5.39
CA SER A 17 -3.31 -18.19 5.14
C SER A 17 -2.63 -17.24 4.13
N ILE A 18 -1.31 -17.05 4.24
CA ILE A 18 -0.53 -16.23 3.31
C ILE A 18 -0.58 -16.82 1.90
N HIS A 19 -0.30 -18.12 1.76
CA HIS A 19 -0.37 -18.81 0.47
C HIS A 19 -1.79 -18.84 -0.10
N GLY A 20 -2.80 -18.99 0.76
CA GLY A 20 -4.21 -18.94 0.41
C GLY A 20 -4.59 -17.59 -0.20
N ALA A 21 -4.24 -16.50 0.47
CA ALA A 21 -4.49 -15.14 -0.03
C ALA A 21 -3.81 -14.90 -1.39
N GLY A 22 -2.53 -15.28 -1.53
CA GLY A 22 -1.80 -15.14 -2.80
C GLY A 22 -2.47 -15.87 -3.96
N ARG A 23 -2.94 -17.11 -3.75
CA ARG A 23 -3.66 -17.87 -4.78
C ARG A 23 -5.03 -17.29 -5.10
N ALA A 24 -5.78 -16.86 -4.08
CA ALA A 24 -7.13 -16.32 -4.24
C ALA A 24 -7.13 -15.00 -5.05
N LEU A 25 -6.05 -14.22 -4.92
CA LEU A 25 -5.91 -12.92 -5.58
C LEU A 25 -5.21 -12.99 -6.95
N ALA A 26 -4.66 -14.14 -7.33
CA ALA A 26 -3.80 -14.27 -8.49
C ALA A 26 -4.44 -13.79 -9.80
N GLY A 27 -5.69 -14.19 -10.05
CA GLY A 27 -6.41 -13.78 -11.25
C GLY A 27 -6.70 -12.27 -11.34
N ARG A 28 -6.86 -11.60 -10.19
CA ARG A 28 -7.14 -10.15 -10.13
C ARG A 28 -5.89 -9.29 -10.20
N HIS A 29 -4.77 -9.81 -9.67
CA HIS A 29 -3.53 -9.07 -9.59
C HIS A 29 -2.48 -9.47 -10.65
N GLY A 30 -2.77 -10.49 -11.46
CA GLY A 30 -1.89 -10.93 -12.54
C GLY A 30 -0.74 -11.82 -12.07
N GLY A 31 -0.83 -12.39 -10.86
CA GLY A 31 0.21 -13.24 -10.30
C GLY A 31 -0.03 -13.63 -8.85
N VAL A 32 0.64 -14.71 -8.41
CA VAL A 32 0.66 -15.10 -7.00
C VAL A 32 1.73 -14.28 -6.29
N PHE A 33 1.30 -13.43 -5.36
CA PHE A 33 2.20 -12.62 -4.55
C PHE A 33 2.20 -13.07 -3.10
N THR A 34 3.26 -12.70 -2.38
CA THR A 34 3.36 -12.86 -0.92
C THR A 34 3.13 -11.52 -0.23
N ILE A 35 2.75 -11.57 1.05
CA ILE A 35 2.61 -10.34 1.84
C ILE A 35 3.90 -9.54 1.94
N ASN A 36 5.06 -10.22 2.05
CA ASN A 36 6.36 -9.56 2.12
C ASN A 36 6.65 -8.81 0.82
N ALA A 37 6.49 -9.48 -0.33
CA ALA A 37 6.74 -8.86 -1.63
C ALA A 37 5.86 -7.61 -1.83
N MET A 38 4.59 -7.65 -1.39
CA MET A 38 3.69 -6.51 -1.54
C MET A 38 3.93 -5.40 -0.51
N LEU A 39 4.41 -5.72 0.69
CA LEU A 39 4.89 -4.73 1.65
C LEU A 39 6.18 -4.06 1.18
N GLU A 40 7.12 -4.82 0.62
CA GLU A 40 8.34 -4.30 0.00
C GLU A 40 8.03 -3.40 -1.19
N SER A 41 7.12 -3.81 -2.08
CA SER A 41 6.65 -2.95 -3.17
C SER A 41 5.97 -1.67 -2.66
N TRP A 42 5.19 -1.77 -1.59
CA TRP A 42 4.56 -0.60 -0.98
C TRP A 42 5.60 0.34 -0.35
N ALA A 43 6.59 -0.20 0.36
CA ALA A 43 7.68 0.58 0.94
C ALA A 43 8.48 1.32 -0.13
N SER A 44 8.89 0.62 -1.20
CA SER A 44 9.62 1.21 -2.33
C SER A 44 8.82 2.35 -2.97
N PHE A 45 7.53 2.14 -3.24
CA PHE A 45 6.70 3.17 -3.83
C PHE A 45 6.50 4.38 -2.91
N VAL A 46 6.36 4.15 -1.59
CA VAL A 46 6.28 5.24 -0.61
C VAL A 46 7.56 6.06 -0.59
N GLU A 47 8.73 5.41 -0.68
CA GLU A 47 10.02 6.09 -0.81
C GLU A 47 10.09 6.96 -2.07
N ASP A 48 9.69 6.43 -3.24
CA ASP A 48 9.64 7.19 -4.49
C ASP A 48 8.73 8.45 -4.38
N VAL A 49 7.58 8.31 -3.69
CA VAL A 49 6.65 9.43 -3.45
C VAL A 49 7.20 10.45 -2.45
N GLU A 50 7.99 10.01 -1.47
CA GLU A 50 8.67 10.88 -0.50
C GLU A 50 9.81 11.67 -1.12
N ASP A 51 10.61 11.03 -1.99
CA ASP A 51 11.81 11.63 -2.60
C ASP A 51 11.47 12.64 -3.70
N GLY A 52 10.31 12.48 -4.36
CA GLY A 52 9.86 13.35 -5.44
C GLY A 52 9.43 12.50 -6.63
N PHE A 53 8.12 12.43 -6.86
CA PHE A 53 7.58 11.52 -7.86
C PHE A 53 7.80 12.06 -9.28
N ASP A 54 8.38 11.26 -10.17
CA ASP A 54 8.60 11.65 -11.57
C ASP A 54 7.27 11.88 -12.29
N ALA A 55 7.07 13.08 -12.85
CA ALA A 55 5.88 13.42 -13.62
C ALA A 55 5.68 12.50 -14.84
N GLN A 56 6.75 11.91 -15.40
CA GLN A 56 6.63 10.92 -16.47
C GLN A 56 5.96 9.64 -15.99
N GLY A 57 6.19 9.25 -14.74
CA GLY A 57 5.57 8.10 -14.10
C GLY A 57 4.13 8.36 -13.63
N ALA A 58 3.62 9.59 -13.72
CA ALA A 58 2.30 9.95 -13.17
C ALA A 58 1.15 9.11 -13.75
N PHE A 59 1.27 8.64 -15.00
CA PHE A 59 0.30 7.74 -15.63
C PHE A 59 0.42 6.28 -15.16
N GLU A 60 1.53 5.90 -14.55
CA GLU A 60 1.78 4.58 -13.95
C GLU A 60 1.47 4.56 -12.46
N TYR A 61 1.22 5.72 -11.84
CA TYR A 61 0.89 5.83 -10.40
C TYR A 61 -0.22 4.87 -9.95
N ASP A 62 -1.29 4.75 -10.73
CA ASP A 62 -2.39 3.84 -10.43
C ASP A 62 -1.99 2.37 -10.53
N HIS A 63 -1.03 2.05 -11.40
CA HIS A 63 -0.46 0.72 -11.49
C HIS A 63 0.35 0.42 -10.22
N ASP A 64 1.17 1.35 -9.75
CA ASP A 64 2.04 1.14 -8.59
C ASP A 64 1.26 1.04 -7.27
N LEU A 65 0.12 1.75 -7.17
CA LEU A 65 -0.84 1.59 -6.08
C LEU A 65 -1.47 0.18 -5.99
N ARG A 66 -1.32 -0.68 -7.00
CA ARG A 66 -1.91 -2.03 -6.97
C ARG A 66 -1.32 -2.91 -5.88
N CYS A 67 -0.09 -2.65 -5.42
CA CYS A 67 0.47 -3.36 -4.27
C CYS A 67 -0.34 -3.11 -3.00
N ARG A 68 -0.73 -1.85 -2.75
CA ARG A 68 -1.54 -1.46 -1.60
C ARG A 68 -2.98 -1.97 -1.71
N ASP A 69 -3.50 -2.07 -2.92
CA ASP A 69 -4.78 -2.70 -3.18
C ASP A 69 -4.78 -4.20 -2.87
N TRP A 70 -3.72 -4.89 -3.28
CA TRP A 70 -3.53 -6.31 -2.94
C TRP A 70 -3.47 -6.50 -1.43
N LEU A 71 -2.69 -5.65 -0.72
CA LEU A 71 -2.58 -5.71 0.73
C LEU A 71 -3.93 -5.53 1.41
N ALA A 72 -4.76 -4.60 0.94
CA ALA A 72 -6.10 -4.38 1.47
C ALA A 72 -7.02 -5.59 1.32
N GLU A 73 -6.97 -6.27 0.17
CA GLU A 73 -7.78 -7.46 -0.10
C GLU A 73 -7.27 -8.71 0.62
N ALA A 74 -5.94 -8.84 0.73
CA ALA A 74 -5.30 -9.96 1.42
C ALA A 74 -5.54 -9.87 2.94
N TRP A 75 -5.49 -8.67 3.52
CA TRP A 75 -5.55 -8.45 4.98
C TRP A 75 -6.65 -9.24 5.72
N PRO A 76 -7.93 -9.21 5.29
CA PRO A 76 -9.00 -9.97 5.96
C PRO A 76 -8.86 -11.49 5.80
N MET A 77 -8.08 -11.98 4.83
CA MET A 77 -7.85 -13.43 4.61
C MET A 77 -6.76 -14.02 5.52
N LEU A 78 -5.93 -13.16 6.11
CA LEU A 78 -4.81 -13.58 6.95
C LEU A 78 -5.28 -14.01 8.34
N THR A 79 -4.47 -14.80 9.04
CA THR A 79 -4.69 -15.04 10.46
C THR A 79 -4.45 -13.77 11.29
N GLU A 80 -4.97 -13.74 12.51
CA GLU A 80 -4.71 -12.65 13.46
C GLU A 80 -3.22 -12.52 13.81
N ALA A 81 -2.49 -13.64 13.88
CA ALA A 81 -1.06 -13.63 14.18
C ALA A 81 -0.25 -12.93 13.08
N VAL A 82 -0.54 -13.23 11.80
CA VAL A 82 0.11 -12.55 10.66
C VAL A 82 -0.25 -11.06 10.65
N ARG A 83 -1.53 -10.71 10.84
CA ARG A 83 -1.95 -9.30 10.90
C ARG A 83 -1.29 -8.54 12.05
N SER A 84 -1.15 -9.17 13.22
CA SER A 84 -0.51 -8.54 14.38
C SER A 84 0.98 -8.32 14.14
N LEU A 85 1.64 -9.29 13.50
CA LEU A 85 3.07 -9.21 13.18
C LEU A 85 3.38 -8.13 12.14
N ARG A 86 2.52 -7.96 11.12
CA ARG A 86 2.74 -7.04 9.98
C ARG A 86 1.99 -5.72 10.09
N GLY A 87 1.07 -5.59 11.04
CA GLY A 87 0.19 -4.43 11.14
C GLY A 87 0.91 -3.15 11.53
N GLY A 88 1.97 -3.23 12.33
CA GLY A 88 2.81 -2.08 12.67
C GLY A 88 3.48 -1.50 11.42
N GLU A 89 4.14 -2.37 10.64
CA GLU A 89 4.81 -2.02 9.39
C GLU A 89 3.85 -1.40 8.36
N LEU A 90 2.71 -2.04 8.08
CA LEU A 90 1.74 -1.48 7.13
C LEU A 90 1.20 -0.12 7.60
N LYS A 91 0.96 0.05 8.90
CA LYS A 91 0.47 1.31 9.46
C LYS A 91 1.51 2.44 9.33
N GLU A 92 2.79 2.11 9.53
CA GLU A 92 3.88 3.07 9.37
C GLU A 92 4.01 3.52 7.92
N LEU A 93 3.99 2.58 6.96
CA LEU A 93 4.00 2.88 5.53
C LEU A 93 2.77 3.72 5.11
N ASP A 94 1.58 3.38 5.60
CA ASP A 94 0.36 4.16 5.36
C ASP A 94 0.48 5.60 5.90
N ALA A 95 1.08 5.78 7.07
CA ALA A 95 1.28 7.11 7.67
C ALA A 95 2.29 7.95 6.87
N ARG A 96 3.38 7.33 6.42
CA ARG A 96 4.39 7.94 5.53
C ARG A 96 3.76 8.40 4.21
N TYR A 97 3.05 7.51 3.53
CA TYR A 97 2.33 7.83 2.31
C TYR A 97 1.33 8.98 2.51
N LEU A 98 0.54 8.93 3.60
CA LEU A 98 -0.43 9.98 3.92
C LEU A 98 0.23 11.36 4.08
N ALA A 99 1.41 11.41 4.72
CA ALA A 99 2.17 12.63 4.92
C ALA A 99 2.77 13.17 3.61
N ALA A 100 3.30 12.29 2.76
CA ALA A 100 3.92 12.61 1.48
C ALA A 100 2.92 13.00 0.37
N THR A 101 1.62 12.81 0.62
CA THR A 101 0.56 13.04 -0.38
C THR A 101 -0.47 14.07 0.05
N ALA A 102 -1.20 14.60 -0.92
CA ALA A 102 -2.40 15.43 -0.73
C ALA A 102 -3.63 14.72 -1.30
N ALA A 103 -4.83 15.12 -0.87
CA ALA A 103 -6.06 14.65 -1.51
C ALA A 103 -6.09 15.09 -2.99
N LEU A 104 -6.68 14.26 -3.85
CA LEU A 104 -7.04 14.67 -5.21
C LEU A 104 -8.03 15.84 -5.17
N GLU A 105 -8.07 16.62 -6.24
CA GLU A 105 -9.03 17.69 -6.39
C GLU A 105 -10.36 17.16 -6.96
N GLY A 106 -11.49 17.63 -6.44
CA GLY A 106 -12.82 17.28 -6.94
C GLY A 106 -13.40 16.00 -6.35
N VAL A 107 -14.00 15.16 -7.21
CA VAL A 107 -14.82 14.02 -6.78
C VAL A 107 -13.98 12.94 -6.11
N GLY A 108 -14.37 12.53 -4.89
CA GLY A 108 -13.68 11.49 -4.14
C GLY A 108 -12.63 12.02 -3.17
N ALA A 109 -12.37 13.33 -3.14
CA ALA A 109 -11.47 13.97 -2.17
C ALA A 109 -11.88 13.66 -0.72
N GLU A 110 -13.17 13.49 -0.45
CA GLU A 110 -13.70 13.13 0.87
C GLU A 110 -13.27 11.74 1.35
N ARG A 111 -12.80 10.89 0.42
CA ARG A 111 -12.35 9.51 0.70
C ARG A 111 -10.85 9.43 0.94
N ALA A 112 -10.11 10.52 0.79
CA ALA A 112 -8.65 10.55 0.89
C ALA A 112 -8.10 10.31 2.30
N GLU A 113 -8.97 10.23 3.32
CA GLU A 113 -8.60 9.99 4.70
C GLU A 113 -8.69 8.50 5.10
N PRO A 114 -7.82 8.03 6.02
CA PRO A 114 -7.92 6.68 6.56
C PRO A 114 -9.34 6.38 7.08
N GLY A 115 -9.94 5.31 6.56
CA GLY A 115 -11.34 4.94 6.81
C GLY A 115 -12.27 5.16 5.61
N GLY A 116 -11.87 5.92 4.60
CA GLY A 116 -12.60 6.13 3.33
C GLY A 116 -12.62 4.94 2.36
N GLY A 117 -12.35 3.71 2.83
CA GLY A 117 -12.14 2.54 1.98
C GLY A 117 -10.73 2.52 1.39
N ARG A 118 -10.61 2.53 0.05
CA ARG A 118 -9.31 2.62 -0.66
C ARG A 118 -8.79 4.05 -0.70
N TRP A 119 -8.63 4.67 0.48
CA TRP A 119 -8.32 6.09 0.61
C TRP A 119 -7.03 6.51 -0.11
N TRP A 120 -6.04 5.60 -0.21
CA TRP A 120 -4.77 5.85 -0.90
C TRP A 120 -4.93 6.13 -2.41
N ARG A 121 -6.02 5.65 -3.03
CA ARG A 121 -6.38 5.91 -4.44
C ARG A 121 -6.88 7.32 -4.69
N TYR A 122 -7.23 8.06 -3.64
CA TYR A 122 -7.77 9.42 -3.72
C TYR A 122 -6.72 10.45 -3.33
N ARG A 123 -5.44 10.13 -3.54
CA ARG A 123 -4.31 10.96 -3.17
C ARG A 123 -3.30 11.06 -4.30
N ARG A 124 -2.55 12.16 -4.29
CA ARG A 124 -1.47 12.50 -5.22
C ARG A 124 -0.20 12.85 -4.45
N PRO A 125 1.00 12.63 -5.02
CA PRO A 125 2.26 13.11 -4.44
C PRO A 125 2.23 14.62 -4.19
N ARG A 126 2.85 15.06 -3.09
CA ARG A 126 3.09 16.49 -2.82
C ARG A 126 4.29 17.01 -3.60
N LEU A 127 5.32 16.18 -3.73
CA LEU A 127 6.55 16.48 -4.45
C LEU A 127 6.48 15.76 -5.80
N VAL A 128 6.53 16.55 -6.86
CA VAL A 128 6.52 16.06 -8.24
C VAL A 128 7.63 16.74 -9.00
N GLU A 129 8.44 15.94 -9.68
CA GLU A 129 9.52 16.42 -10.55
C GLU A 129 9.06 16.42 -12.00
N ASP A 130 8.71 17.59 -12.54
CA ASP A 130 8.34 17.74 -13.96
C ASP A 130 9.54 18.22 -14.80
N THR A 131 10.49 17.32 -14.99
CA THR A 131 11.73 17.62 -15.73
C THR A 131 11.48 18.02 -17.20
N TYR A 132 10.37 17.56 -17.80
CA TYR A 132 10.11 17.72 -19.23
C TYR A 132 8.89 18.58 -19.57
N GLY A 133 8.16 19.09 -18.58
CA GLY A 133 6.97 19.92 -18.78
C GLY A 133 5.79 19.15 -19.36
N THR A 134 5.70 17.84 -19.11
CA THR A 134 4.63 16.98 -19.66
C THR A 134 3.26 17.26 -19.06
N GLY A 135 3.22 17.97 -17.92
CA GLY A 135 2.00 18.22 -17.19
C GLY A 135 1.50 16.99 -16.41
N LEU A 136 0.61 17.23 -15.45
CA LEU A 136 0.09 16.21 -14.56
C LEU A 136 -1.31 15.73 -14.97
N PRO A 137 -1.72 14.53 -14.52
CA PRO A 137 -3.09 14.07 -14.71
C PRO A 137 -4.10 15.09 -14.20
N PHE A 138 -5.24 15.22 -14.90
CA PHE A 138 -6.28 16.16 -14.49
C PHE A 138 -6.86 15.79 -13.12
N GLY A 139 -6.91 16.77 -12.20
CA GLY A 139 -7.38 16.56 -10.82
C GLY A 139 -6.29 16.08 -9.85
N TRP A 140 -5.05 15.88 -10.35
CA TRP A 140 -3.86 16.04 -9.52
C TRP A 140 -3.56 17.53 -9.33
#